data_AF-A0A4Y3V951-F1
#
_entry.id   AF-A0A4Y3V951-F1
#
_cell.length_a   1.000
_cell.length_b   1.000
_cell.length_c   1.000
_cell.angle_alpha   90.00
_cell.angle_beta   90.00
_cell.angle_gamma   90.00
#
_symmetry.space_group_name_H-M   'P 1'
#
loop_
_entity.id
_entity.type
_entity.pdbx_description
1 polymer ?
#
loop_
_entity_poly.entity_id
_entity_poly.type
_entity_poly.pdbx_seq_one_letter_code
_entity_poly.pdbx_strand_id
1 'polypeptide(L)'
;MGQMLSAVGRHPYRAPHLHFMIDAPGHRRLVTQLFVAGGSYLDSDTVFGVKDQLIVDFVAQAGPTPDGRSVDGEWRRLDHSFRIAPVTD
;
A
#
# COMPACT_ATOMS: atom_id res chain seq x y z
N MET A 1 -22.73 6.61 1.06
CA MET A 1 -21.71 6.29 0.04
C MET A 1 -21.94 4.94 -0.64
N GLY A 2 -21.96 3.81 0.06
CA GLY A 2 -22.18 2.49 -0.58
C GLY A 2 -23.47 2.37 -1.40
N GLN A 3 -24.60 2.88 -0.89
CA GLN A 3 -25.87 2.93 -1.62
C GLN A 3 -25.81 3.80 -2.89
N MET A 4 -25.12 4.95 -2.83
CA MET A 4 -24.92 5.82 -4.00
C MET A 4 -24.03 5.16 -5.06
N LEU A 5 -22.97 4.47 -4.63
CA LEU A 5 -22.10 3.70 -5.54
C LEU A 5 -22.88 2.55 -6.19
N SER A 6 -23.66 1.81 -5.40
CA SER A 6 -24.53 0.75 -5.90
C SER A 6 -25.56 1.27 -6.91
N ALA A 7 -26.14 2.45 -6.68
CA ALA A 7 -27.11 3.06 -7.59
C ALA A 7 -26.52 3.40 -8.98
N VAL A 8 -25.19 3.57 -9.07
CA VAL A 8 -24.47 3.79 -10.34
C VAL A 8 -23.69 2.54 -10.78
N GLY A 9 -24.01 1.36 -10.25
CA GLY A 9 -23.39 0.09 -10.66
C GLY A 9 -21.93 -0.07 -10.22
N ARG A 10 -21.47 0.65 -9.18
CA ARG A 10 -20.11 0.59 -8.65
C ARG A 10 -20.06 -0.14 -7.31
N HIS A 11 -19.00 -0.92 -7.09
CA HIS A 11 -18.72 -1.51 -5.79
C HIS A 11 -18.05 -0.50 -4.83
N PRO A 12 -18.04 -0.74 -3.51
CA PRO A 12 -17.37 0.11 -2.53
C PRO A 12 -15.95 -0.37 -2.13
N TYR A 13 -15.44 -1.44 -2.75
CA TYR A 13 -14.18 -2.07 -2.35
C TYR A 13 -12.92 -1.33 -2.81
N ARG A 14 -11.87 -1.47 -2.02
CA ARG A 14 -10.53 -0.95 -2.31
C ARG A 14 -9.56 -2.10 -2.49
N ALA A 15 -8.56 -1.91 -3.34
CA ALA A 15 -7.49 -2.89 -3.46
C ALA A 15 -6.72 -3.00 -2.13
N PRO A 16 -6.18 -4.17 -1.74
CA PRO A 16 -5.37 -4.30 -0.53
C PRO A 16 -4.17 -3.34 -0.55
N HIS A 17 -3.98 -2.56 0.51
CA HIS A 17 -2.91 -1.56 0.58
C HIS A 17 -2.48 -1.25 2.02
N LEU A 18 -1.29 -0.65 2.14
CA LEU A 18 -0.77 -0.04 3.37
C LEU A 18 -0.61 1.46 3.19
N HIS A 19 -0.97 2.23 4.21
CA HIS A 19 -0.82 3.68 4.24
C HIS A 19 0.52 4.08 4.89
N PHE A 20 1.14 5.12 4.34
CA PHE A 20 2.40 5.68 4.84
C PHE A 20 2.27 7.19 5.00
N MET A 21 2.73 7.69 6.14
CA MET A 21 2.98 9.11 6.40
C MET A 21 4.42 9.21 6.91
N ILE A 22 5.27 9.89 6.15
CA ILE A 22 6.71 9.96 6.43
C ILE A 22 7.14 11.42 6.53
N ASP A 23 7.82 11.73 7.62
CA ASP A 23 8.43 13.02 7.91
C ASP A 23 9.93 12.89 8.10
N ALA A 24 10.67 13.84 7.56
CA ALA A 24 12.10 13.98 7.78
C ALA A 24 12.49 15.46 7.76
N PRO A 25 13.38 15.92 8.65
CA PRO A 25 13.89 17.30 8.60
C PRO A 25 14.43 17.67 7.22
N GLY A 26 14.12 18.89 6.76
CA GLY A 26 14.54 19.38 5.44
C GLY A 26 13.81 18.76 4.25
N HIS A 27 12.80 17.92 4.46
CA HIS A 27 12.05 17.25 3.39
C HIS A 27 10.55 17.52 3.51
N ARG A 28 9.83 17.46 2.38
CA ARG A 28 8.36 17.57 2.37
C ARG A 28 7.75 16.31 2.98
N ARG A 29 6.68 16.44 3.77
CA ARG A 29 5.92 15.28 4.24
C ARG A 29 5.43 14.44 3.05
N LEU A 30 5.69 13.14 3.09
CA LEU A 30 5.15 12.19 2.11
C LEU A 30 3.94 11.49 2.72
N VAL A 31 2.76 11.71 2.13
CA VAL A 31 1.55 10.92 2.39
C VAL A 31 1.30 10.06 1.15
N THR A 32 1.40 8.74 1.30
CA THR A 32 1.24 7.81 0.19
C THR A 32 0.67 6.47 0.67
N GLN A 33 0.46 5.54 -0.27
CA GLN A 33 0.07 4.17 0.00
C GLN A 33 0.72 3.22 -1.02
N LEU A 34 0.92 1.97 -0.61
CA LEU A 34 1.41 0.90 -1.49
C LEU A 34 0.35 -0.19 -1.59
N PHE A 35 0.09 -0.66 -2.81
CA PHE A 35 -0.88 -1.71 -3.12
C PHE A 35 -0.21 -3.07 -3.27
N VAL A 36 -0.90 -4.13 -2.85
CA VAL A 36 -0.39 -5.49 -2.92
C VAL A 36 -0.56 -6.02 -4.35
N ALA A 37 0.55 -6.39 -5.00
CA ALA A 37 0.53 -7.05 -6.30
C ALA A 37 -0.33 -8.33 -6.27
N GLY A 38 -1.15 -8.52 -7.30
CA GLY A 38 -2.11 -9.64 -7.37
C GLY A 38 -3.31 -9.54 -6.43
N GLY A 39 -3.45 -8.44 -5.68
CA GLY A 39 -4.62 -8.16 -4.86
C GLY A 39 -5.89 -7.94 -5.68
N SER A 40 -7.05 -8.26 -5.10
CA SER A 40 -8.34 -7.96 -5.72
C SER A 40 -8.54 -6.46 -5.91
N TYR A 41 -9.30 -6.07 -6.94
CA TYR A 41 -9.74 -4.68 -7.19
C TYR A 41 -8.62 -3.69 -7.57
N LEU A 42 -7.43 -4.15 -7.97
CA LEU A 42 -6.35 -3.26 -8.43
C LEU A 42 -6.76 -2.40 -9.64
N ASP A 43 -7.55 -2.98 -10.54
CA ASP A 43 -8.10 -2.35 -11.75
C ASP A 43 -9.43 -1.61 -11.51
N SER A 44 -10.04 -1.77 -10.34
CA SER A 44 -11.39 -1.28 -10.05
C SER A 44 -11.52 -0.52 -8.72
N ASP A 45 -10.41 -0.12 -8.09
CA ASP A 45 -10.40 0.56 -6.79
C ASP A 45 -11.40 1.74 -6.75
N THR A 46 -12.29 1.71 -5.76
CA THR A 46 -13.45 2.63 -5.69
C THR A 46 -13.06 4.10 -5.62
N VAL A 47 -11.87 4.41 -5.10
CA VAL A 47 -11.40 5.79 -4.92
C VAL A 47 -10.31 6.17 -5.93
N PHE A 48 -10.09 5.34 -6.95
CA PHE A 48 -9.17 5.61 -8.05
C PHE A 48 -7.73 5.90 -7.60
N GLY A 49 -7.32 5.31 -6.47
CA GLY A 49 -6.03 5.59 -5.85
C GLY A 49 -4.86 4.80 -6.43
N VAL A 50 -5.12 3.77 -7.24
CA VAL A 50 -4.10 2.86 -7.76
C VAL A 50 -3.28 3.55 -8.84
N LYS A 51 -1.95 3.42 -8.73
CA LYS A 51 -0.97 3.78 -9.75
C LYS A 51 0.01 2.63 -9.86
N ASP A 52 0.41 2.25 -11.07
CA ASP A 52 1.30 1.11 -11.30
C ASP A 52 2.59 1.18 -10.48
N GLN A 53 3.16 2.38 -10.34
CA GLN A 53 4.37 2.63 -9.55
C GLN A 53 4.19 2.38 -8.03
N LEU A 54 2.96 2.28 -7.54
CA LEU A 54 2.63 2.03 -6.14
C LEU A 54 2.18 0.58 -5.91
N ILE A 55 2.12 -0.26 -6.94
CA ILE A 55 1.86 -1.70 -6.80
C ILE A 55 3.20 -2.39 -6.52
N VAL A 56 3.27 -3.14 -5.42
CA VAL A 56 4.52 -3.76 -4.94
C VAL A 56 4.27 -5.20 -4.49
N ASP A 57 5.33 -6.01 -4.58
CA ASP A 57 5.28 -7.40 -4.16
C ASP A 57 5.41 -7.55 -2.63
N PHE A 58 4.50 -8.34 -2.07
CA PHE A 58 4.56 -8.83 -0.70
C PHE A 58 4.98 -10.29 -0.77
N VAL A 59 6.29 -10.52 -0.71
CA VAL A 59 6.89 -11.83 -0.98
C VAL A 59 6.66 -12.75 0.21
N ALA A 60 6.18 -13.96 -0.04
CA ALA A 60 6.04 -15.02 0.97
C ALA A 60 7.40 -15.32 1.61
N GLN A 61 7.39 -15.56 2.91
CA GLN A 61 8.54 -15.89 3.72
C GLN A 61 8.19 -17.01 4.69
N ALA A 62 9.20 -17.80 5.03
CA ALA A 62 9.15 -18.83 6.05
C ALA A 62 10.29 -18.64 7.05
N GLY A 63 10.12 -19.16 8.26
CA GLY A 63 11.11 -18.99 9.32
C GLY A 63 11.02 -17.63 10.03
N PRO A 64 12.03 -17.26 10.83
CA PRO A 64 11.99 -16.07 11.67
C PRO A 64 11.98 -14.78 10.85
N THR A 65 11.35 -13.73 11.37
CA THR A 65 11.38 -12.38 10.80
C THR A 65 12.76 -11.72 10.98
N PRO A 66 13.07 -10.60 10.29
CA PRO A 66 14.39 -9.97 10.36
C PRO A 66 14.83 -9.52 11.77
N ASP A 67 13.89 -9.28 12.67
CA ASP A 67 14.10 -8.99 14.09
C ASP A 67 14.22 -10.26 14.96
N GLY A 68 14.23 -11.45 14.36
CA GLY A 68 14.39 -12.74 15.02
C GLY A 68 13.09 -13.34 15.60
N ARG A 69 11.95 -12.67 15.46
CA ARG A 69 10.66 -13.19 15.96
C ARG A 69 10.22 -14.41 15.16
N SER A 70 9.85 -15.48 15.87
CA SER A 70 9.21 -16.65 15.27
C SER A 70 7.77 -16.32 14.87
N VAL A 71 7.39 -16.72 13.66
CA VAL A 71 6.01 -16.64 13.17
C VAL A 71 5.56 -18.04 12.84
N ASP A 72 4.41 -18.44 13.40
CA ASP A 72 3.78 -19.71 13.06
C ASP A 72 3.18 -19.60 11.65
N GLY A 73 3.71 -20.38 10.71
CA GLY A 73 3.28 -20.37 9.32
C GLY A 73 3.98 -19.32 8.45
N GLU A 74 3.37 -19.04 7.29
CA GLU A 74 3.91 -18.09 6.30
C GLU A 74 3.68 -16.65 6.75
N TRP A 75 4.66 -15.78 6.48
CA TRP A 75 4.50 -14.33 6.58
C TRP A 75 4.93 -13.65 5.29
N ARG A 76 4.66 -12.35 5.17
CA ARG A 76 4.89 -11.58 3.94
C ARG A 76 5.87 -10.45 4.20
N ARG A 77 6.90 -10.33 3.35
CA ARG A 77 7.90 -9.26 3.40
C ARG A 77 7.65 -8.24 2.30
N LEU A 78 7.71 -6.97 2.67
CA LEU A 78 7.76 -5.83 1.77
C LEU A 78 9.12 -5.14 1.96
N ASP A 79 9.91 -5.06 0.89
CA ASP A 79 11.08 -4.19 0.82
C ASP A 79 10.76 -3.02 -0.12
N HIS A 80 10.76 -1.79 0.43
CA HIS A 80 10.47 -0.60 -0.35
C HIS A 80 11.29 0.59 0.13
N SER A 81 11.74 1.44 -0.81
CA SER A 81 12.51 2.65 -0.53
C SER A 81 11.73 3.88 -0.98
N PHE A 82 11.37 4.74 -0.03
CA PHE A 82 10.72 6.01 -0.33
C PHE A 82 11.77 7.07 -0.67
N ARG A 83 11.55 7.80 -1.76
CA ARG A 83 12.31 9.01 -2.11
C ARG A 83 11.44 10.22 -1.81
N ILE A 84 11.92 11.11 -0.94
CA ILE A 84 11.19 12.28 -0.49
C ILE A 84 11.88 13.52 -1.04
N ALA A 85 11.11 14.44 -1.59
CA ALA A 85 11.65 15.69 -2.10
C ALA A 85 12.10 16.61 -0.95
N PRO A 86 13.23 17.33 -1.10
CA PRO A 86 13.61 18.36 -0.14
C PRO A 86 12.53 19.47 -0.12
N VAL A 87 12.45 20.18 1.00
CA VAL A 87 11.75 21.47 1.01
C VAL A 87 12.56 22.41 0.14
N THR A 88 11.91 23.03 -0.84
CA THR A 88 12.49 24.10 -1.66
C THR A 88 11.97 25.42 -1.12
N ASP A 89 12.85 26.43 -1.03
CA ASP A 89 12.48 27.81 -0.73
C ASP A 89 11.63 28.42 -1.85
#